data_AF-A0A354R6U4-F1
#
_entry.id   AF-A0A354R6U4-F1
#
_cell.length_a   1.000
_cell.length_b   1.000
_cell.length_c   1.000
_cell.angle_alpha   90.00
_cell.angle_beta   90.00
_cell.angle_gamma   90.00
#
_symmetry.space_group_name_H-M   'P 1'
#
loop_
_entity.id
_entity.type
_entity.pdbx_description
1 polymer ?
#
loop_
_entity_poly.entity_id
_entity_poly.type
_entity_poly.pdbx_seq_one_letter_code
_entity_poly.pdbx_strand_id
1 'polypeptide(L)'
;MAGVETDIMENYRQHTHGKMVGGNGWGGYGKDSQWFGHFQWTHEETPDGWHTYGCEWSPSGYTFYCDGKKVGEQNTPVSQVPEFLLVSTEPGGYRKCAPDGGLTAGRKLREWGKPDPRLFDVKLPDFFEVDFVRVYSDPQVENGVDMPH
;
A
#
# COMPACT_ATOMS: atom_id res chain seq x y z
N MET A 1 -4.73 -7.39 19.20
CA MET A 1 -3.52 -6.86 18.57
C MET A 1 -3.94 -6.17 17.27
N ALA A 2 -3.26 -5.10 16.85
CA ALA A 2 -3.48 -4.53 15.52
C ALA A 2 -2.80 -5.41 14.46
N GLY A 3 -3.37 -5.48 13.25
CA GLY A 3 -2.74 -6.15 12.11
C GLY A 3 -1.57 -5.34 11.54
N VAL A 4 -1.04 -5.83 10.41
CA VAL A 4 -0.05 -5.10 9.60
C VAL A 4 -0.81 -4.49 8.42
N GLU A 5 -0.56 -3.23 8.13
CA GLU A 5 -0.95 -2.61 6.86
C GLU A 5 0.10 -3.01 5.83
N THR A 6 -0.34 -3.70 4.76
CA THR A 6 0.55 -4.23 3.73
C THR A 6 0.27 -3.53 2.40
N ASP A 7 1.08 -2.52 2.09
CA ASP A 7 1.01 -1.80 0.83
C ASP A 7 1.71 -2.61 -0.27
N ILE A 8 0.94 -3.43 -0.99
CA ILE A 8 1.45 -4.25 -2.11
C ILE A 8 2.03 -3.35 -3.21
N MET A 9 1.35 -2.24 -3.50
CA MET A 9 1.78 -1.21 -4.45
C MET A 9 1.13 0.12 -4.10
N GLU A 10 1.95 1.16 -3.97
CA GLU A 10 1.48 2.55 -4.07
C GLU A 10 2.17 3.27 -5.23
N ASN A 11 1.39 4.09 -5.93
CA ASN A 11 1.88 4.90 -7.05
C ASN A 11 1.71 6.40 -6.82
N TYR A 12 2.74 7.02 -6.25
CA TYR A 12 2.86 8.48 -6.17
C TYR A 12 4.26 8.98 -6.52
N ARG A 13 5.16 8.07 -6.91
CA ARG A 13 6.55 8.37 -7.27
C ARG A 13 6.86 8.11 -8.75
N GLN A 14 6.01 7.41 -9.49
CA GLN A 14 6.28 7.04 -10.89
C GLN A 14 6.46 8.28 -11.76
N HIS A 15 5.54 9.24 -11.69
CA HIS A 15 5.55 10.44 -12.55
C HIS A 15 6.71 11.40 -12.30
N THR A 16 7.39 11.29 -11.16
CA THR A 16 8.46 12.23 -10.75
C THR A 16 9.82 11.56 -10.65
N HIS A 17 9.87 10.27 -10.32
CA HIS A 17 11.10 9.54 -10.07
C HIS A 17 11.21 8.24 -10.88
N GLY A 18 10.17 7.85 -11.62
CA GLY A 18 10.10 6.56 -12.31
C GLY A 18 10.13 5.38 -11.34
N LYS A 19 9.61 5.56 -10.12
CA LYS A 19 9.63 4.55 -9.05
C LYS A 19 8.22 4.19 -8.60
N MET A 20 8.04 2.91 -8.34
CA MET A 20 6.91 2.36 -7.58
C MET A 20 7.37 2.09 -6.15
N VAL A 21 6.42 2.01 -5.21
CA VAL A 21 6.73 1.74 -3.81
C VAL A 21 5.79 0.72 -3.20
N GLY A 22 6.23 0.10 -2.11
CA GLY A 22 5.46 -0.83 -1.29
C GLY A 22 6.13 -1.01 0.06
N GLY A 23 5.45 -1.64 1.01
CA GLY A 23 5.97 -1.85 2.35
C GLY A 23 4.87 -2.08 3.38
N ASN A 24 5.29 -2.13 4.65
CA ASN A 24 4.42 -2.46 5.76
C ASN A 24 4.47 -1.43 6.89
N GLY A 25 3.29 -1.20 7.48
CA GLY A 25 3.08 -0.45 8.72
C GLY A 25 2.36 -1.29 9.78
N TRP A 26 2.55 -0.99 11.07
CA TRP A 26 1.83 -1.67 12.16
C TRP A 26 1.59 -0.76 13.36
N GLY A 27 0.78 -1.23 14.31
CA GLY A 27 0.40 -0.43 15.49
C GLY A 27 -0.72 0.59 15.22
N GLY A 28 -1.29 0.58 14.01
CA GLY A 28 -2.29 1.54 13.56
C GLY A 28 -1.71 2.92 13.28
N TYR A 29 -2.57 3.86 12.90
CA TYR A 29 -2.18 5.26 12.69
C TYR A 29 -2.08 6.03 14.02
N GLY A 30 -1.15 6.99 14.08
CA GLY A 30 -0.95 7.87 15.23
C GLY A 30 0.30 7.53 16.04
N LYS A 31 0.26 7.79 17.36
CA LYS A 31 1.44 7.73 18.24
C LYS A 31 2.12 6.35 18.33
N ASP A 32 1.36 5.29 18.09
CA ASP A 32 1.81 3.90 18.22
C ASP A 32 2.19 3.31 16.85
N SER A 33 2.10 4.11 15.78
CA SER A 33 2.41 3.73 14.42
C SER A 33 3.89 3.42 14.26
N GLN A 34 4.18 2.32 13.57
CA GLN A 34 5.51 1.84 13.28
C GLN A 34 5.60 1.45 11.82
N TRP A 35 6.77 1.64 11.21
CA TRP A 35 7.00 1.42 9.79
C TRP A 35 8.43 0.93 9.55
N PHE A 36 8.63 0.05 8.58
CA PHE A 36 9.98 -0.14 7.97
C PHE A 36 10.34 0.99 7.01
N GLY A 37 9.34 1.78 6.63
CA GLY A 37 9.36 2.62 5.45
C GLY A 37 9.09 1.81 4.19
N HIS A 38 8.88 2.53 3.09
CA HIS A 38 8.68 1.91 1.79
C HIS A 38 9.99 1.55 1.13
N PHE A 39 10.08 0.33 0.62
CA PHE A 39 11.06 0.00 -0.41
C PHE A 39 10.57 0.51 -1.77
N GLN A 40 11.49 0.65 -2.73
CA GLN A 40 11.19 1.24 -4.02
C GLN A 40 11.84 0.42 -5.14
N TRP A 41 11.15 0.27 -6.26
CA TRP A 41 11.70 -0.33 -7.47
C TRP A 41 11.47 0.56 -8.69
N THR A 42 12.27 0.35 -9.73
CA THR A 42 12.10 1.06 -11.01
C THR A 42 10.81 0.60 -11.68
N HIS A 43 10.00 1.54 -12.14
CA HIS A 43 8.89 1.26 -13.04
C HIS A 43 9.45 0.91 -14.43
N GLU A 44 9.22 -0.31 -14.88
CA GLU A 44 9.60 -0.79 -16.21
C GLU A 44 8.32 -1.12 -16.95
N GLU A 45 7.95 -0.33 -17.96
CA GLU A 45 6.70 -0.51 -18.70
C GLU A 45 6.62 -1.89 -19.40
N THR A 46 5.43 -2.49 -19.41
CA THR A 46 5.15 -3.71 -20.18
C THR A 46 4.68 -3.39 -21.60
N PRO A 47 4.84 -4.31 -22.57
CA PRO A 47 4.41 -4.08 -23.94
C PRO A 47 2.91 -3.79 -24.11
N ASP A 48 2.07 -4.28 -23.20
CA ASP A 48 0.62 -4.09 -23.20
C ASP A 48 0.14 -3.00 -22.23
N GLY A 49 1.07 -2.40 -21.46
CA GLY A 49 0.77 -1.35 -20.49
C GLY A 49 0.10 -1.84 -19.20
N TRP A 50 -0.05 -3.16 -19.01
CA TRP A 50 -0.61 -3.75 -17.80
C TRP A 50 0.48 -4.32 -16.91
N HIS A 51 0.35 -4.08 -15.60
CA HIS A 51 1.27 -4.59 -14.59
C HIS A 51 0.56 -5.49 -13.61
N THR A 52 1.28 -6.49 -13.11
CA THR A 52 0.83 -7.32 -12.00
C THR A 52 1.63 -7.03 -10.75
N TYR A 53 0.93 -6.78 -9.65
CA TYR A 53 1.52 -6.57 -8.33
C TYR A 53 1.02 -7.65 -7.39
N GLY A 54 1.90 -8.22 -6.58
CA GLY A 54 1.55 -9.31 -5.68
C GLY A 54 2.36 -9.28 -4.39
N CYS A 55 1.79 -9.87 -3.35
CA CYS A 55 2.47 -10.12 -2.10
C CYS A 55 2.21 -11.57 -1.68
N GLU A 56 3.28 -12.29 -1.42
CA GLU A 56 3.26 -13.57 -0.74
C GLU A 56 3.37 -13.29 0.76
N TRP A 57 2.26 -13.49 1.47
CA TRP A 57 2.21 -13.41 2.92
C TRP A 57 2.26 -14.81 3.53
N SER A 58 3.28 -15.05 4.35
CA SER A 58 3.49 -16.31 5.06
C SER A 58 3.84 -16.04 6.53
N PRO A 59 3.88 -17.08 7.39
CA PRO A 59 4.40 -16.94 8.76
C PRO A 59 5.84 -16.42 8.83
N SER A 60 6.62 -16.54 7.75
CA SER A 60 8.01 -16.07 7.69
C SER A 60 8.16 -14.60 7.28
N GLY A 61 7.10 -13.97 6.76
CA GLY A 61 7.18 -12.61 6.25
C GLY A 61 6.33 -12.35 5.01
N TYR A 62 6.69 -11.24 4.35
CA TYR A 62 6.06 -10.73 3.16
C TYR A 62 7.09 -10.62 2.04
N THR A 63 6.85 -11.27 0.91
CA THR A 63 7.65 -11.10 -0.31
C THR A 63 6.80 -10.44 -1.39
N PHE A 64 7.31 -9.35 -1.95
CA PHE A 64 6.58 -8.51 -2.90
C PHE A 64 7.07 -8.73 -4.31
N TYR A 65 6.15 -8.71 -5.27
CA TYR A 65 6.41 -8.99 -6.67
C TYR A 65 5.80 -7.92 -7.58
N CYS A 66 6.53 -7.58 -8.65
CA CYS A 66 6.05 -6.82 -9.81
C CYS A 66 6.35 -7.64 -11.06
N ASP A 67 5.33 -7.94 -11.87
CA ASP A 67 5.46 -8.69 -13.12
C ASP A 67 6.20 -10.03 -12.95
N GLY A 68 5.88 -10.73 -11.85
CA GLY A 68 6.49 -12.01 -11.48
C GLY A 68 7.92 -11.93 -10.93
N LYS A 69 8.52 -10.73 -10.85
CA LYS A 69 9.85 -10.51 -10.29
C LYS A 69 9.76 -10.03 -8.85
N LYS A 70 10.59 -10.57 -7.95
CA LYS A 70 10.70 -10.07 -6.57
C LYS A 70 11.23 -8.64 -6.56
N VAL A 71 10.53 -7.74 -5.87
CA VAL A 71 10.89 -6.31 -5.74
C VAL A 71 11.16 -5.87 -4.30
N GLY A 72 10.74 -6.66 -3.31
CA GLY A 72 10.95 -6.33 -1.90
C GLY A 72 10.65 -7.50 -0.97
N GLU A 73 11.11 -7.38 0.28
CA GLU A 73 10.77 -8.28 1.37
C GLU A 73 10.73 -7.50 2.70
N GLN A 74 9.79 -7.85 3.58
CA GLN A 74 9.73 -7.35 4.96
C GLN A 74 9.22 -8.50 5.85
N ASN A 75 10.01 -8.93 6.83
CA ASN A 75 9.82 -10.25 7.46
C ASN A 75 9.45 -10.21 8.96
N THR A 76 9.25 -9.02 9.52
CA THR A 76 8.82 -8.82 10.91
C THR A 76 8.17 -7.44 10.99
N PRO A 77 7.21 -7.17 11.89
CA PRO A 77 6.33 -8.18 12.43
C PRO A 77 5.49 -8.80 11.30
N VAL A 78 5.05 -10.03 11.49
CA VAL A 78 4.13 -10.71 10.58
C VAL A 78 2.75 -10.69 11.18
N SER A 79 1.76 -10.15 10.45
CA SER A 79 0.37 -10.13 10.90
C SER A 79 -0.11 -11.54 11.22
N GLN A 80 -0.88 -11.67 12.30
CA GLN A 80 -1.46 -12.93 12.78
C GLN A 80 -2.99 -12.83 12.83
N VAL A 81 -3.57 -11.85 12.14
CA VAL A 81 -5.00 -11.59 12.09
C VAL A 81 -5.44 -11.47 10.63
N PRO A 82 -6.67 -11.87 10.26
CA PRO A 82 -7.18 -11.65 8.92
C PRO A 82 -7.18 -10.17 8.54
N GLU A 83 -6.86 -9.91 7.27
CA GLU A 83 -6.86 -8.58 6.66
C GLU A 83 -7.91 -8.53 5.54
N PHE A 84 -8.23 -7.33 5.07
CA PHE A 84 -9.11 -7.12 3.92
C PHE A 84 -8.33 -6.43 2.80
N LEU A 85 -8.71 -6.69 1.55
CA LEU A 85 -8.10 -6.01 0.41
C LEU A 85 -8.71 -4.62 0.24
N LEU A 86 -7.83 -3.64 0.04
CA LEU A 86 -8.20 -2.27 -0.30
C LEU A 86 -7.63 -1.94 -1.69
N VAL A 87 -8.52 -1.55 -2.60
CA VAL A 87 -8.16 -1.01 -3.92
C VAL A 87 -8.74 0.39 -3.97
N SER A 88 -7.87 1.39 -3.92
CA SER A 88 -8.27 2.78 -3.76
C SER A 88 -7.35 3.72 -4.51
N THR A 89 -7.82 4.96 -4.66
CA THR A 89 -7.01 6.10 -5.08
C THR A 89 -7.12 7.19 -4.02
N GLU A 90 -6.01 7.87 -3.73
CA GLU A 90 -6.00 9.00 -2.82
C GLU A 90 -5.65 10.30 -3.55
N PRO A 91 -6.34 11.42 -3.26
CA PRO A 91 -6.08 12.68 -3.95
C PRO A 91 -4.69 13.21 -3.59
N GLY A 92 -3.90 13.53 -4.62
CA GLY A 92 -2.60 14.17 -4.45
C GLY A 92 -2.68 15.40 -3.53
N GLY A 93 -1.74 15.53 -2.60
CA GLY A 93 -1.70 16.61 -1.60
C GLY A 93 -2.04 16.18 -0.18
N TYR A 94 -2.68 15.03 0.03
CA TYR A 94 -3.02 14.53 1.37
C TYR A 94 -1.77 14.28 2.25
N ARG A 95 -0.65 13.85 1.65
CA ARG A 95 0.63 13.62 2.34
C ARG A 95 1.27 14.87 2.94
N LYS A 96 0.75 16.06 2.63
CA LYS A 96 1.20 17.31 3.26
C LYS A 96 0.67 17.45 4.69
N CYS A 97 -0.12 16.49 5.19
CA CYS A 97 -0.59 16.40 6.57
C CYS A 97 0.53 16.05 7.57
N ALA A 98 0.36 16.47 8.84
CA ALA A 98 1.27 16.14 9.93
C ALA A 98 1.29 14.61 10.19
N PRO A 99 2.28 14.07 10.92
CA PRO A 99 2.43 12.63 11.16
C PRO A 99 1.21 11.94 11.81
N ASP A 100 0.30 12.71 12.40
CA ASP A 100 -0.95 12.24 13.00
C ASP A 100 -2.18 12.44 12.09
N GLY A 101 -1.96 12.67 10.79
CA GLY A 101 -3.02 13.00 9.83
C GLY A 101 -3.66 14.38 10.04
N GLY A 102 -3.06 15.25 10.85
CA GLY A 102 -3.61 16.57 11.18
C GLY A 102 -4.64 16.57 12.31
N LEU A 103 -4.80 15.46 13.03
CA LEU A 103 -5.79 15.29 14.11
C LEU A 103 -5.54 16.23 15.30
N THR A 104 -4.28 16.54 15.63
CA THR A 104 -3.91 17.43 16.75
C THR A 104 -3.81 18.91 16.37
N ALA A 105 -3.82 19.24 15.07
CA ALA A 105 -3.57 20.60 14.60
C ALA A 105 -4.75 21.58 14.84
N GLY A 106 -5.96 21.07 15.08
CA GLY A 106 -7.16 21.88 15.26
C GLY A 106 -7.48 22.81 14.07
N ARG A 107 -8.51 23.68 14.17
CA ARG A 107 -8.99 24.55 13.07
C ARG A 107 -8.00 25.60 12.52
N LYS A 108 -6.71 25.57 12.86
CA LYS A 108 -5.67 26.46 12.28
C LYS A 108 -5.23 26.02 10.87
N LEU A 109 -6.16 25.39 10.14
CA LEU A 109 -5.94 24.30 9.20
C LEU A 109 -5.99 24.78 7.72
N ARG A 110 -5.58 26.03 7.42
CA ARG A 110 -5.76 26.59 6.06
C ARG A 110 -4.75 26.08 5.02
N GLU A 111 -3.70 25.38 5.43
CA GLU A 111 -2.64 24.87 4.53
C GLU A 111 -2.65 23.35 4.34
N TRP A 112 -3.42 22.64 5.15
CA TRP A 112 -3.51 21.18 5.15
C TRP A 112 -4.64 20.69 4.25
N GLY A 113 -4.48 19.51 3.65
CA GLY A 113 -5.48 18.98 2.72
C GLY A 113 -5.66 19.81 1.45
N LYS A 114 -4.71 20.72 1.14
CA LYS A 114 -4.71 21.43 -0.13
C LYS A 114 -4.47 20.40 -1.25
N PRO A 115 -5.40 20.26 -2.21
CA PRO A 115 -5.20 19.41 -3.35
C PRO A 115 -3.91 19.83 -4.06
N ASP A 116 -3.19 18.85 -4.60
CA ASP A 116 -2.08 19.12 -5.49
C ASP A 116 -2.59 19.99 -6.65
N PRO A 117 -1.97 21.14 -6.95
CA PRO A 117 -2.45 22.04 -8.01
C PRO A 117 -2.64 21.35 -9.36
N ARG A 118 -1.87 20.29 -9.63
CA ARG A 118 -1.99 19.49 -10.87
C ARG A 118 -3.36 18.82 -11.03
N LEU A 119 -4.09 18.59 -9.94
CA LEU A 119 -5.45 18.04 -9.99
C LEU A 119 -6.43 18.99 -10.71
N PHE A 120 -6.15 20.28 -10.77
CA PHE A 120 -6.99 21.25 -11.50
C PHE A 120 -6.69 21.31 -12.99
N ASP A 121 -5.54 20.77 -13.42
CA ASP A 121 -5.10 20.72 -14.81
C ASP A 121 -5.33 19.34 -15.44
N VAL A 122 -5.97 18.40 -14.71
CA VAL A 122 -6.19 17.03 -15.16
C VAL A 122 -7.13 16.99 -16.38
N LYS A 123 -6.80 16.15 -17.35
CA LYS A 123 -7.69 15.87 -18.48
C LYS A 123 -8.59 14.71 -18.10
N LEU A 124 -9.88 14.97 -18.01
CA LEU A 124 -10.87 13.95 -17.66
C LEU A 124 -11.44 13.25 -18.91
N PRO A 125 -11.87 11.98 -18.78
CA PRO A 125 -11.81 11.18 -17.55
C PRO A 125 -10.40 10.67 -17.23
N ASP A 126 -10.11 10.51 -15.94
CA ASP A 126 -8.90 9.89 -15.41
C ASP A 126 -9.31 8.61 -14.68
N PHE A 127 -8.55 7.54 -14.86
CA PHE A 127 -8.91 6.20 -14.40
C PHE A 127 -7.73 5.51 -13.74
N PHE A 128 -8.02 4.82 -12.64
CA PHE A 128 -7.21 3.74 -12.13
C PHE A 128 -7.98 2.45 -12.40
N GLU A 129 -7.48 1.65 -13.34
CA GLU A 129 -8.15 0.44 -13.80
C GLU A 129 -7.49 -0.81 -13.23
N VAL A 130 -8.31 -1.77 -12.82
CA VAL A 130 -7.87 -3.07 -12.31
C VAL A 130 -8.65 -4.15 -13.06
N ASP A 131 -7.95 -4.93 -13.88
CA ASP A 131 -8.55 -6.03 -14.65
C ASP A 131 -8.96 -7.19 -13.73
N PHE A 132 -8.12 -7.55 -12.76
CA PHE A 132 -8.43 -8.60 -11.81
C PHE A 132 -7.75 -8.44 -10.45
N VAL A 133 -8.35 -9.09 -9.46
CA VAL A 133 -7.74 -9.40 -8.16
C VAL A 133 -7.82 -10.90 -7.96
N ARG A 134 -6.70 -11.54 -7.60
CA ARG A 134 -6.63 -12.98 -7.34
C ARG A 134 -5.99 -13.22 -5.97
N VAL A 135 -6.61 -14.10 -5.19
CA VAL A 135 -6.14 -14.51 -3.87
C VAL A 135 -6.01 -16.02 -3.88
N TYR A 136 -4.91 -16.52 -3.33
CA TYR A 136 -4.61 -17.94 -3.25
C TYR A 136 -4.31 -18.28 -1.80
N SER A 137 -4.81 -19.43 -1.32
CA SER A 137 -4.39 -20.05 -0.07
C SER A 137 -3.52 -21.27 -0.38
N ASP A 138 -2.55 -21.55 0.50
CA ASP A 138 -1.90 -22.86 0.48
C ASP A 138 -2.84 -23.87 1.18
N PRO A 139 -3.34 -24.89 0.47
CA PRO A 139 -4.25 -25.89 1.06
C PRO A 139 -3.63 -26.66 2.23
N GLN A 140 -2.32 -26.61 2.46
CA GLN A 140 -1.69 -27.20 3.64
C GLN A 140 -1.83 -26.35 4.92
N VAL A 141 -2.08 -25.05 4.79
CA VAL A 141 -2.24 -24.13 5.94
C VAL A 141 -3.68 -24.16 6.49
N GLU A 142 -4.69 -24.41 5.64
CA GLU A 142 -6.10 -24.46 6.06
C GLU A 142 -6.43 -25.63 7.01
N ASN A 143 -5.67 -26.72 7.00
CA ASN A 143 -5.90 -27.88 7.87
C ASN A 143 -5.32 -27.72 9.29
N GLY A 144 -4.67 -26.59 9.61
CA GLY A 144 -4.02 -26.34 10.90
C GLY A 144 -4.65 -25.20 11.73
N VAL A 145 -5.67 -24.50 11.22
CA VAL A 145 -6.29 -23.38 11.93
C VAL A 145 -7.59 -23.84 12.57
N ASP A 146 -7.52 -24.17 13.86
CA ASP A 146 -8.70 -24.27 14.73
C ASP A 146 -9.30 -22.85 14.83
N MET A 147 -10.38 -22.61 14.09
CA MET A 147 -11.09 -21.33 14.13
C MET A 147 -11.83 -21.25 15.47
N PRO A 148 -11.48 -20.35 16.40
CA PRO A 148 -12.22 -20.24 17.64
C PRO A 148 -13.65 -19.79 17.36
N HIS A 149 -14.60 -20.63 17.77
CA HIS A 149 -16.03 -20.32 17.87
C HIS A 149 -16.31 -19.22 18.89
#